data_AF-A0AA35S0Q0-F1
#
_entry.id   AF-A0AA35S0Q0-F1
#
_cell.length_a   1.000
_cell.length_b   1.000
_cell.length_c   1.000
_cell.angle_alpha   90.00
_cell.angle_beta   90.00
_cell.angle_gamma   90.00
#
_symmetry.space_group_name_H-M   'P 1'
#
loop_
_entity.id
_entity.type
_entity.pdbx_description
1 polymer ?
#
loop_
_entity_poly.entity_id
_entity_poly.type
_entity_poly.pdbx_seq_one_letter_code
_entity_poly.pdbx_strand_id
1 'polypeptide(L)'
;MDCEALWSGYGFCLFILICSSIVILAVLSFSTHRKNLCLECCSGRPGLYSPVDLLHRGPHRLIYAVIFGAMSDQFLNLALIGGGSVFSTIITNPYALAICDVAISNVLSVLLVCLLYGPLFACVNTPRPRLGHITGLLYLLLIATFETYSGVVYTQCDGVTYNGGQMTLIILTSLPSYMFYVILIAWFIYEIVNDVAIAKRGRGILSHTKRFPVSSETCCSTGGDDSPNFKTDSVVDPRGTVCTQTYVQVVFLENDTGGKFLSITNRNGFNCFLVLCLLVQWDCGFVAAIFRVLLGLLFGTLLLFRLDQNIMMDHFKFADLGHKTYLGFLYLEHTYNNPVANAFVALLTDGGDQEDKYSLKRPPGRNRRIRNRWLVAYTLMNNPGLIPLRASQMEAQRDGVGQEAEPEKRALNDYEPIVLVH
;
A
#
# COMPACT_ATOMS: atom_id res chain seq x y z
N MET A 1 31.80 -16.42 -30.38
CA MET A 1 30.89 -15.29 -30.67
C MET A 1 31.54 -14.07 -30.07
N ASP A 2 31.59 -12.96 -30.80
CA ASP A 2 32.29 -11.77 -30.35
C ASP A 2 31.42 -11.01 -29.33
N CYS A 3 31.89 -10.92 -28.09
CA CYS A 3 31.13 -10.30 -27.00
C CYS A 3 30.81 -8.82 -27.25
N GLU A 4 31.65 -8.10 -27.98
CA GLU A 4 31.38 -6.73 -28.38
C GLU A 4 30.11 -6.60 -29.24
N ALA A 5 29.86 -7.56 -30.14
CA ALA A 5 28.66 -7.57 -30.97
C ALA A 5 27.40 -7.86 -30.14
N LEU A 6 27.48 -8.75 -29.15
CA LEU A 6 26.39 -9.08 -28.22
C LEU A 6 25.99 -7.86 -27.35
N TRP A 7 26.98 -7.16 -26.79
CA TRP A 7 26.76 -5.94 -26.00
C TRP A 7 26.26 -4.76 -26.84
N SER A 8 26.75 -4.62 -28.08
CA SER A 8 26.21 -3.64 -29.03
C SER A 8 24.73 -3.92 -29.35
N GLY A 9 24.38 -5.19 -29.60
CA GLY A 9 22.99 -5.61 -29.78
C GLY A 9 22.12 -5.33 -28.55
N TYR A 10 22.64 -5.55 -27.35
CA TYR A 10 21.94 -5.25 -26.09
C TYR A 10 21.56 -3.78 -25.98
N GLY A 11 22.51 -2.87 -26.24
CA GLY A 11 22.27 -1.43 -26.22
C GLY A 11 21.22 -0.99 -27.25
N PHE A 12 21.27 -1.58 -28.46
CA PHE A 12 20.28 -1.30 -29.51
C PHE A 12 18.87 -1.76 -29.13
N CYS A 13 18.73 -2.98 -28.60
CA CYS A 13 17.44 -3.50 -28.12
C CYS A 13 16.88 -2.65 -26.98
N LEU A 14 17.73 -2.24 -26.03
CA LEU A 14 17.34 -1.37 -24.92
C LEU A 14 16.83 -0.01 -25.44
N PHE A 15 17.53 0.60 -26.40
CA PHE A 15 17.10 1.86 -27.02
C PHE A 15 15.71 1.74 -27.67
N ILE A 16 15.48 0.67 -28.45
CA ILE A 16 14.16 0.38 -29.03
C ILE A 16 13.09 0.24 -27.94
N LEU A 17 13.41 -0.43 -26.84
CA LEU A 17 12.48 -0.65 -25.73
C LEU A 17 12.08 0.66 -25.04
N ILE A 18 13.05 1.56 -24.81
CA ILE A 18 12.84 2.89 -24.26
C ILE A 18 11.97 3.73 -25.19
N CYS A 19 12.31 3.76 -26.49
CA CYS A 19 11.52 4.49 -27.48
C CYS A 19 10.08 3.96 -27.54
N SER A 20 9.91 2.64 -27.52
CA SER A 20 8.59 1.99 -27.53
C SER A 20 7.77 2.36 -26.30
N SER A 21 8.37 2.38 -25.10
CA SER A 21 7.70 2.81 -23.87
C SER A 21 7.16 4.24 -23.98
N ILE A 22 8.01 5.18 -24.40
CA ILE A 22 7.65 6.60 -24.53
C ILE A 22 6.53 6.77 -25.57
N VAL A 23 6.61 6.06 -26.70
CA VAL A 23 5.57 6.11 -27.74
C VAL A 23 4.24 5.58 -27.23
N ILE A 24 4.21 4.44 -26.52
CA ILE A 24 2.97 3.88 -25.97
C ILE A 24 2.34 4.84 -24.96
N LEU A 25 3.13 5.39 -24.03
CA LEU A 25 2.63 6.36 -23.05
C LEU A 25 2.12 7.64 -23.72
N ALA A 26 2.80 8.13 -24.76
CA ALA A 26 2.33 9.25 -25.55
C ALA A 26 0.99 8.93 -26.24
N VAL A 27 0.87 7.79 -26.92
CA VAL A 27 -0.39 7.37 -27.59
C VAL A 27 -1.54 7.24 -26.59
N LEU A 28 -1.30 6.71 -25.39
CA LEU A 28 -2.30 6.62 -24.33
C LEU A 28 -2.65 8.01 -23.75
N SER A 29 -1.68 8.90 -23.63
CA SER A 29 -1.86 10.29 -23.21
C SER A 29 -2.68 11.13 -24.22
N PHE A 30 -2.48 10.89 -25.52
CA PHE A 30 -3.35 11.46 -26.56
C PHE A 30 -4.71 10.76 -26.67
N SER A 31 -4.86 9.58 -26.08
CA SER A 31 -6.13 8.84 -26.05
C SER A 31 -7.07 9.33 -24.95
N THR A 32 -6.55 10.01 -23.93
CA THR A 32 -7.29 10.60 -22.81
C THR A 32 -7.46 12.11 -22.98
N HIS A 33 -8.54 12.65 -22.41
CA HIS A 33 -8.85 14.07 -22.44
C HIS A 33 -8.43 14.73 -21.12
N ARG A 34 -7.93 15.97 -21.19
CA ARG A 34 -7.65 16.81 -20.02
C ARG A 34 -8.96 17.15 -19.30
N LYS A 35 -8.93 17.09 -17.97
CA LYS A 35 -10.11 17.38 -17.14
C LYS A 35 -10.26 18.86 -16.78
N ASN A 36 -9.13 19.55 -16.51
CA ASN A 36 -9.17 20.89 -15.88
C ASN A 36 -8.41 22.00 -16.64
N LEU A 37 -7.17 21.77 -17.11
CA LEU A 37 -6.35 22.83 -17.72
C LEU A 37 -6.37 22.79 -19.27
N CYS A 38 -6.54 23.98 -19.88
CA CYS A 38 -6.39 24.23 -21.32
C CYS A 38 -7.20 23.26 -22.21
N LEU A 39 -8.53 23.33 -22.08
CA LEU A 39 -9.49 22.48 -22.79
C LEU A 39 -9.57 22.76 -24.31
N GLU A 40 -9.17 23.96 -24.73
CA GLU A 40 -9.31 24.42 -26.13
C GLU A 40 -8.09 24.12 -27.02
N CYS A 41 -6.88 23.98 -26.45
CA CYS A 41 -5.69 23.64 -27.23
C CYS A 41 -5.69 22.13 -27.56
N CYS A 42 -5.39 21.77 -28.81
CA CYS A 42 -5.34 20.37 -29.26
C CYS A 42 -6.58 19.53 -28.88
N SER A 43 -7.79 20.13 -28.96
CA SER A 43 -9.06 19.49 -28.59
C SER A 43 -9.02 18.84 -27.19
N GLY A 44 -8.36 19.50 -26.24
CA GLY A 44 -8.22 19.03 -24.86
C GLY A 44 -7.25 17.86 -24.66
N ARG A 45 -6.36 17.56 -25.60
CA ARG A 45 -5.30 16.52 -25.51
C ARG A 45 -3.91 17.16 -25.56
N PRO A 46 -2.83 16.53 -25.04
CA PRO A 46 -2.75 15.25 -24.32
C PRO A 46 -3.16 15.38 -22.85
N GLY A 47 -3.82 14.35 -22.30
CA GLY A 47 -4.13 14.24 -20.87
C GLY A 47 -3.12 13.36 -20.15
N LEU A 48 -2.57 13.81 -19.02
CA LEU A 48 -1.63 13.01 -18.22
C LEU A 48 -2.29 11.68 -17.84
N TYR A 49 -1.79 10.58 -18.43
CA TYR A 49 -2.31 9.25 -18.22
C TYR A 49 -1.69 8.65 -16.96
N SER A 50 -2.51 8.40 -15.93
CA SER A 50 -2.01 7.72 -14.72
C SER A 50 -1.73 6.24 -15.04
N PRO A 51 -0.48 5.77 -14.95
CA PRO A 51 -0.16 4.38 -15.29
C PRO A 51 -0.82 3.39 -14.34
N VAL A 52 -1.01 3.76 -13.07
CA VAL A 52 -1.66 2.93 -12.05
C VAL A 52 -2.65 3.77 -11.27
N ASP A 53 -3.84 3.22 -11.03
CA ASP A 53 -4.78 3.74 -10.05
C ASP A 53 -4.80 2.77 -8.85
N LEU A 54 -3.93 3.06 -7.87
CA LEU A 54 -3.81 2.25 -6.65
C LEU A 54 -4.97 2.51 -5.68
N LEU A 55 -5.62 3.67 -5.79
CA LEU A 55 -6.70 4.04 -4.89
C LEU A 55 -7.97 3.30 -5.31
N HIS A 56 -8.29 3.17 -6.59
CA HIS A 56 -9.55 2.52 -6.96
C HIS A 56 -9.62 1.02 -6.61
N ARG A 57 -10.77 0.55 -6.08
CA ARG A 57 -11.04 -0.88 -5.82
C ARG A 57 -11.45 -1.59 -7.11
N GLY A 58 -10.50 -1.68 -8.04
CA GLY A 58 -10.68 -2.33 -9.35
C GLY A 58 -10.47 -3.86 -9.33
N PRO A 59 -11.03 -4.61 -10.31
CA PRO A 59 -10.95 -6.07 -10.38
C PRO A 59 -9.55 -6.61 -10.71
N HIS A 60 -8.67 -5.79 -11.27
CA HIS A 60 -7.36 -6.23 -11.77
C HIS A 60 -6.17 -5.96 -10.82
N ARG A 61 -6.42 -5.76 -9.51
CA ARG A 61 -5.38 -5.45 -8.52
C ARG A 61 -4.25 -6.49 -8.46
N LEU A 62 -4.59 -7.78 -8.59
CA LEU A 62 -3.61 -8.86 -8.56
C LEU A 62 -2.62 -8.78 -9.74
N ILE A 63 -3.05 -8.28 -10.89
CA ILE A 63 -2.16 -8.15 -12.07
C ILE A 63 -1.07 -7.12 -11.81
N TYR A 64 -1.32 -6.06 -11.04
CA TYR A 64 -0.25 -5.13 -10.65
C TYR A 64 0.82 -5.81 -9.82
N ALA A 65 0.44 -6.69 -8.89
CA ALA A 65 1.40 -7.48 -8.12
C ALA A 65 2.23 -8.41 -9.02
N VAL A 66 1.61 -9.02 -10.03
CA VAL A 66 2.32 -9.85 -11.02
C VAL A 66 3.30 -9.00 -11.85
N ILE A 67 2.93 -7.79 -12.27
CA ILE A 67 3.81 -6.86 -12.99
C ILE A 67 5.01 -6.45 -12.11
N PHE A 68 4.79 -6.13 -10.84
CA PHE A 68 5.89 -5.87 -9.90
C PHE A 68 6.78 -7.10 -9.67
N GLY A 69 6.19 -8.30 -9.63
CA GLY A 69 6.92 -9.57 -9.59
C GLY A 69 7.81 -9.76 -10.80
N ALA A 70 7.33 -9.43 -12.00
CA ALA A 70 8.13 -9.48 -13.23
C ALA A 70 9.32 -8.50 -13.20
N MET A 71 9.17 -7.32 -12.58
CA MET A 71 10.28 -6.36 -12.40
C MET A 71 11.30 -6.75 -11.34
N SER A 72 10.98 -7.69 -10.45
CA SER A 72 11.79 -7.96 -9.26
C SER A 72 13.22 -8.38 -9.57
N ASP A 73 13.43 -9.12 -10.66
CA ASP A 73 14.76 -9.56 -11.09
C ASP A 73 15.68 -8.37 -11.45
N GLN A 74 15.15 -7.36 -12.13
CA GLN A 74 15.88 -6.14 -12.46
C GLN A 74 16.33 -5.37 -11.21
N PHE A 75 15.46 -5.28 -10.19
CA PHE A 75 15.81 -4.65 -8.92
C PHE A 75 16.79 -5.48 -8.09
N LEU A 76 16.65 -6.81 -8.12
CA LEU A 76 17.54 -7.71 -7.39
C LEU A 76 18.95 -7.71 -7.99
N ASN A 77 19.07 -7.75 -9.32
CA ASN A 77 20.35 -7.63 -10.02
C ASN A 77 21.00 -6.27 -9.76
N LEU A 78 20.22 -5.18 -9.76
CA LEU A 78 20.72 -3.84 -9.42
C LEU A 78 21.24 -3.78 -7.97
N ALA A 79 20.57 -4.44 -7.03
CA ALA A 79 20.94 -4.45 -5.62
C ALA A 79 22.14 -5.36 -5.30
N LEU A 80 22.27 -6.52 -5.97
CA LEU A 80 23.30 -7.52 -5.68
C LEU A 80 24.61 -7.26 -6.41
N ILE A 81 24.56 -6.80 -7.67
CA ILE A 81 25.73 -6.72 -8.56
C ILE A 81 26.20 -5.26 -8.73
N GLY A 82 25.36 -4.28 -8.37
CA GLY A 82 25.59 -2.86 -8.59
C GLY A 82 25.41 -2.50 -10.08
N GLY A 83 24.75 -1.39 -10.39
CA GLY A 83 24.27 -1.01 -11.74
C GLY A 83 25.32 -0.77 -12.84
N GLY A 84 26.53 -1.31 -12.70
CA GLY A 84 27.62 -1.20 -13.66
C GLY A 84 27.36 -1.79 -15.04
N SER A 85 26.27 -2.52 -15.28
CA SER A 85 26.03 -3.15 -16.60
C SER A 85 25.04 -2.41 -17.50
N VAL A 86 24.16 -1.55 -16.97
CA VAL A 86 23.19 -0.80 -17.79
C VAL A 86 23.75 0.55 -18.25
N PHE A 87 24.63 1.17 -17.44
CA PHE A 87 25.11 2.54 -17.67
C PHE A 87 26.63 2.71 -17.85
N SER A 88 27.45 1.67 -17.64
CA SER A 88 28.91 1.81 -17.84
C SER A 88 29.30 2.10 -19.30
N THR A 89 28.39 1.88 -20.24
CA THR A 89 28.60 2.16 -21.67
C THR A 89 28.14 3.55 -22.11
N ILE A 90 27.41 4.31 -21.28
CA ILE A 90 26.85 5.63 -21.69
C ILE A 90 27.61 6.81 -21.06
N ILE A 91 28.18 6.64 -19.86
CA ILE A 91 28.89 7.73 -19.16
C ILE A 91 30.33 7.30 -18.84
N THR A 92 31.15 7.15 -19.88
CA THR A 92 32.61 7.11 -19.73
C THR A 92 33.11 8.55 -19.62
N ASN A 93 33.03 9.15 -18.43
CA ASN A 93 33.83 10.34 -18.12
C ASN A 93 34.71 10.05 -16.90
N PRO A 94 36.03 9.84 -17.10
CA PRO A 94 36.93 9.29 -16.06
C PRO A 94 37.35 10.29 -14.97
N TYR A 95 36.64 11.40 -14.77
CA TYR A 95 37.07 12.47 -13.84
C TYR A 95 35.95 13.06 -12.96
N ALA A 96 34.99 12.25 -12.53
CA ALA A 96 34.00 12.67 -11.52
C ALA A 96 33.98 11.70 -10.32
N LEU A 97 33.60 12.25 -9.16
CA LEU A 97 33.79 11.69 -7.83
C LEU A 97 33.07 10.33 -7.69
N ALA A 98 33.84 9.24 -7.61
CA ALA A 98 33.41 7.84 -7.78
C ALA A 98 32.25 7.33 -6.89
N ILE A 99 31.82 8.08 -5.87
CA ILE A 99 30.71 7.69 -4.98
C ILE A 99 29.38 8.35 -5.41
N CYS A 100 29.42 9.62 -5.82
CA CYS A 100 28.20 10.34 -6.25
C CYS A 100 27.71 9.82 -7.60
N ASP A 101 28.61 9.46 -8.52
CA ASP A 101 28.25 8.94 -9.83
C ASP A 101 27.55 7.57 -9.75
N VAL A 102 27.97 6.70 -8.82
CA VAL A 102 27.35 5.38 -8.61
C VAL A 102 25.96 5.50 -7.99
N ALA A 103 25.79 6.38 -6.99
CA ALA A 103 24.48 6.62 -6.41
C ALA A 103 23.49 7.20 -7.43
N ILE A 104 23.92 8.18 -8.21
CA ILE A 104 23.09 8.83 -9.23
C ILE A 104 22.73 7.84 -10.36
N SER A 105 23.69 7.05 -10.83
CA SER A 105 23.44 6.03 -11.87
C SER A 105 22.51 4.91 -11.41
N ASN A 106 22.58 4.50 -10.14
CA ASN A 106 21.64 3.53 -9.57
C ASN A 106 20.22 4.11 -9.49
N VAL A 107 20.08 5.36 -9.03
CA VAL A 107 18.77 6.05 -9.00
C VAL A 107 18.21 6.19 -10.42
N LEU A 108 19.04 6.58 -11.39
CA LEU A 108 18.62 6.70 -12.79
C LEU A 108 18.22 5.34 -13.38
N SER A 109 18.90 4.26 -12.98
CA SER A 109 18.56 2.88 -13.39
C SER A 109 17.19 2.45 -12.84
N VAL A 110 16.89 2.75 -11.57
CA VAL A 110 15.56 2.52 -10.98
C VAL A 110 14.48 3.28 -11.77
N LEU A 111 14.72 4.55 -12.07
CA LEU A 111 13.79 5.37 -12.85
C LEU A 111 13.59 4.82 -14.27
N LEU A 112 14.66 4.30 -14.89
CA LEU A 112 14.60 3.69 -16.21
C LEU A 112 13.75 2.41 -16.18
N VAL A 113 13.94 1.54 -15.19
CA VAL A 113 13.10 0.33 -15.02
C VAL A 113 11.63 0.73 -14.84
N CYS A 114 11.34 1.74 -14.02
CA CYS A 114 9.99 2.27 -13.87
C CYS A 114 9.42 2.81 -15.19
N LEU A 115 10.22 3.50 -16.00
CA LEU A 115 9.82 3.98 -17.32
C LEU A 115 9.55 2.82 -18.29
N LEU A 116 10.38 1.79 -18.28
CA LEU A 116 10.23 0.62 -19.15
C LEU A 116 8.97 -0.16 -18.82
N TYR A 117 8.65 -0.42 -17.56
CA TYR A 117 7.46 -1.19 -17.23
C TYR A 117 6.19 -0.35 -17.04
N GLY A 118 6.30 0.98 -16.94
CA GLY A 118 5.18 1.92 -16.85
C GLY A 118 4.07 1.71 -17.91
N PRO A 119 4.40 1.48 -19.19
CA PRO A 119 3.41 1.15 -20.23
C PRO A 119 2.59 -0.11 -19.95
N LEU A 120 3.15 -1.15 -19.31
CA LEU A 120 2.40 -2.36 -18.99
C LEU A 120 1.28 -2.07 -18.00
N PHE A 121 1.61 -1.32 -16.94
CA PHE A 121 0.60 -0.83 -16.00
C PHE A 121 -0.46 0.02 -16.71
N ALA A 122 0.00 0.91 -17.59
CA ALA A 122 -0.89 1.78 -18.32
C ALA A 122 -1.87 1.02 -19.21
N CYS A 123 -1.41 -0.03 -19.91
CA CYS A 123 -2.20 -0.86 -20.80
C CYS A 123 -3.35 -1.61 -20.10
N VAL A 124 -3.21 -1.95 -18.81
CA VAL A 124 -4.24 -2.64 -18.00
C VAL A 124 -5.46 -1.75 -17.73
N ASN A 125 -5.25 -0.44 -17.52
CA ASN A 125 -6.31 0.51 -17.11
C ASN A 125 -6.89 1.35 -18.25
N THR A 126 -6.61 1.01 -19.50
CA THR A 126 -6.94 1.90 -20.61
C THR A 126 -8.45 2.09 -20.78
N PRO A 127 -8.91 3.30 -21.15
CA PRO A 127 -10.34 3.54 -21.44
C PRO A 127 -10.81 2.80 -22.69
N ARG A 128 -9.89 2.32 -23.53
CA ARG A 128 -10.15 1.50 -24.73
C ARG A 128 -9.51 0.12 -24.53
N PRO A 129 -10.19 -0.82 -23.84
CA PRO A 129 -9.59 -2.07 -23.35
C PRO A 129 -8.96 -2.89 -24.47
N ARG A 130 -9.63 -3.03 -25.62
CA ARG A 130 -9.12 -3.78 -26.78
C ARG A 130 -7.77 -3.30 -27.27
N LEU A 131 -7.58 -1.97 -27.39
CA LEU A 131 -6.32 -1.42 -27.86
C LEU A 131 -5.24 -1.61 -26.79
N GLY A 132 -5.56 -1.33 -25.52
CA GLY A 132 -4.63 -1.51 -24.41
C GLY A 132 -4.13 -2.95 -24.25
N HIS A 133 -5.02 -3.95 -24.33
CA HIS A 133 -4.64 -5.35 -24.20
C HIS A 133 -3.77 -5.84 -25.37
N ILE A 134 -4.08 -5.43 -26.61
CA ILE A 134 -3.28 -5.79 -27.80
C ILE A 134 -1.89 -5.13 -27.73
N THR A 135 -1.82 -3.82 -27.46
CA THR A 135 -0.54 -3.12 -27.33
C THR A 135 0.25 -3.62 -26.13
N GLY A 136 -0.42 -3.96 -25.02
CA GLY A 136 0.18 -4.50 -23.82
C GLY A 136 0.80 -5.88 -24.05
N LEU A 137 0.11 -6.77 -24.76
CA LEU A 137 0.64 -8.09 -25.15
C LEU A 137 1.88 -7.95 -26.04
N LEU A 138 1.82 -7.09 -27.07
CA LEU A 138 2.95 -6.86 -27.97
C LEU A 138 4.17 -6.32 -27.20
N TYR A 139 3.95 -5.36 -26.32
CA TYR A 139 5.01 -4.77 -25.50
C TYR A 139 5.58 -5.74 -24.47
N LEU A 140 4.72 -6.58 -23.87
CA LEU A 140 5.14 -7.64 -22.95
C LEU A 140 6.02 -8.67 -23.65
N LEU A 141 5.67 -9.08 -24.88
CA LEU A 141 6.50 -9.97 -25.67
C LEU A 141 7.86 -9.34 -25.98
N LEU A 142 7.88 -8.04 -26.32
CA LEU A 142 9.11 -7.30 -26.54
C LEU A 142 10.02 -7.29 -25.28
N ILE A 143 9.46 -7.01 -24.10
CA ILE A 143 10.19 -7.09 -22.82
C ILE A 143 10.69 -8.51 -22.58
N ALA A 144 9.83 -9.53 -22.68
CA ALA A 144 10.23 -10.91 -22.43
C ALA A 144 11.38 -11.35 -23.37
N THR A 145 11.34 -10.95 -24.64
CA THR A 145 12.45 -11.23 -25.57
C THR A 145 13.74 -10.52 -25.18
N PHE A 146 13.66 -9.26 -24.74
CA PHE A 146 14.82 -8.50 -24.25
C PHE A 146 15.43 -9.15 -23.01
N GLU A 147 14.62 -9.60 -22.06
CA GLU A 147 15.09 -10.25 -20.83
C GLU A 147 15.73 -11.61 -21.11
N THR A 148 15.17 -12.41 -22.03
CA THR A 148 15.84 -13.63 -22.46
C THR A 148 17.17 -13.36 -23.18
N TYR A 149 17.24 -12.29 -23.98
CA TYR A 149 18.46 -11.88 -24.67
C TYR A 149 19.51 -11.38 -23.68
N SER A 150 19.11 -10.57 -22.69
CA SER A 150 20.01 -10.09 -21.63
C SER A 150 20.64 -11.27 -20.86
N GLY A 151 19.84 -12.26 -20.48
CA GLY A 151 20.33 -13.49 -19.85
C GLY A 151 21.36 -14.25 -20.69
N VAL A 152 21.18 -14.32 -22.01
CA VAL A 152 22.16 -14.92 -22.93
C VAL A 152 23.45 -14.10 -22.99
N VAL A 153 23.37 -12.77 -23.06
CA VAL A 153 24.55 -11.89 -23.08
C VAL A 153 25.39 -12.07 -21.80
N TYR A 154 24.74 -12.03 -20.63
CA TYR A 154 25.44 -12.21 -19.35
C TYR A 154 26.08 -13.60 -19.23
N THR A 155 25.39 -14.67 -19.63
CA THR A 155 25.94 -16.03 -19.52
C THR A 155 27.11 -16.29 -20.47
N GLN A 156 27.12 -15.66 -21.66
CA GLN A 156 28.16 -15.87 -22.66
C GLN A 156 29.37 -14.95 -22.47
N CYS A 157 29.16 -13.71 -22.00
CA CYS A 157 30.22 -12.70 -21.94
C CYS A 157 30.77 -12.43 -20.54
N ASP A 158 29.93 -12.56 -19.51
CA ASP A 158 30.37 -12.44 -18.11
C ASP A 158 30.51 -13.81 -17.43
N GLY A 159 30.01 -14.90 -18.02
CA GLY A 159 30.14 -16.26 -17.49
C GLY A 159 31.58 -16.77 -17.32
N VAL A 160 32.58 -16.03 -17.81
CA VAL A 160 34.01 -16.36 -17.67
C VAL A 160 34.57 -15.93 -16.30
N THR A 161 33.95 -14.96 -15.61
CA THR A 161 34.41 -14.44 -14.31
C THR A 161 33.71 -15.06 -13.11
N TYR A 162 32.56 -15.70 -13.29
CA TYR A 162 31.76 -16.31 -12.22
C TYR A 162 32.02 -17.81 -12.08
N ASN A 163 32.17 -18.28 -10.83
CA ASN A 163 32.24 -19.72 -10.55
C ASN A 163 30.94 -20.42 -10.96
N GLY A 164 30.97 -21.71 -11.33
CA GLY A 164 29.78 -22.46 -11.76
C GLY A 164 28.60 -22.44 -10.76
N GLY A 165 28.88 -22.31 -9.45
CA GLY A 165 27.86 -22.12 -8.42
C GLY A 165 27.16 -20.75 -8.48
N GLN A 166 27.86 -19.67 -8.82
CA GLN A 166 27.28 -18.33 -8.96
C GLN A 166 26.40 -18.23 -10.20
N MET A 167 26.81 -18.85 -11.30
CA MET A 167 25.98 -18.96 -12.51
C MET A 167 24.66 -19.69 -12.24
N THR A 168 24.71 -20.75 -11.43
CA THR A 168 23.52 -21.51 -11.05
C THR A 168 22.56 -20.67 -10.17
N LEU A 169 23.09 -19.85 -9.26
CA LEU A 169 22.29 -18.98 -8.42
C LEU A 169 21.59 -17.87 -9.21
N ILE A 170 22.28 -17.23 -10.17
CA ILE A 170 21.70 -16.17 -11.02
C ILE A 170 20.52 -16.71 -11.86
N ILE A 171 20.66 -17.93 -12.39
CA ILE A 171 19.57 -18.58 -13.13
C ILE A 171 18.41 -18.90 -12.17
N LEU A 172 18.69 -19.40 -10.96
CA LEU A 172 17.65 -19.72 -9.99
C LEU A 172 16.89 -18.46 -9.51
N THR A 173 17.57 -17.33 -9.37
CA THR A 173 16.95 -16.05 -8.94
C THR A 173 16.09 -15.40 -10.01
N SER A 174 16.34 -15.67 -11.29
CA SER A 174 15.56 -15.12 -12.41
C SER A 174 14.34 -15.97 -12.79
N LEU A 175 14.24 -17.24 -12.35
CA LEU A 175 13.08 -18.09 -12.65
C LEU A 175 11.72 -17.51 -12.22
N PRO A 176 11.57 -16.87 -11.04
CA PRO A 176 10.31 -16.26 -10.65
C PRO A 176 9.83 -15.16 -11.60
N SER A 177 10.73 -14.31 -12.12
CA SER A 177 10.36 -13.25 -13.07
C SER A 177 9.86 -13.84 -14.39
N TYR A 178 10.51 -14.89 -14.90
CA TYR A 178 10.03 -15.65 -16.06
C TYR A 178 8.64 -16.24 -15.85
N MET A 179 8.36 -16.77 -14.66
CA MET A 179 7.02 -17.26 -14.34
C MET A 179 5.97 -16.15 -14.37
N PHE A 180 6.29 -14.96 -13.87
CA PHE A 180 5.39 -13.82 -13.92
C PHE A 180 5.14 -13.34 -15.35
N TYR A 181 6.12 -13.34 -16.25
CA TYR A 181 5.87 -13.04 -17.67
C TYR A 181 4.88 -14.02 -18.31
N VAL A 182 5.02 -15.33 -18.04
CA VAL A 182 4.09 -16.35 -18.56
C VAL A 182 2.66 -16.10 -18.06
N ILE A 183 2.51 -15.79 -16.77
CA ILE A 183 1.21 -15.45 -16.17
C ILE A 183 0.61 -14.21 -16.83
N LEU A 184 1.41 -13.17 -17.08
CA LEU A 184 0.95 -11.95 -17.74
C LEU A 184 0.55 -12.19 -19.20
N ILE A 185 1.32 -12.98 -19.95
CA ILE A 185 1.01 -13.34 -21.34
C ILE A 185 -0.33 -14.07 -21.38
N ALA A 186 -0.52 -15.06 -20.51
CA ALA A 186 -1.78 -15.79 -20.41
C ALA A 186 -2.96 -14.87 -20.05
N TRP A 187 -2.75 -13.95 -19.12
CA TRP A 187 -3.77 -12.98 -18.72
C TRP A 187 -4.17 -12.02 -19.86
N PHE A 188 -3.20 -11.42 -20.56
CA PHE A 188 -3.48 -10.55 -21.72
C PHE A 188 -4.21 -11.30 -22.84
N ILE A 189 -3.83 -12.54 -23.13
CA ILE A 189 -4.52 -13.37 -24.12
C ILE A 189 -5.96 -13.63 -23.68
N TYR A 190 -6.18 -13.99 -22.41
CA TYR A 190 -7.51 -14.23 -21.87
C TYR A 190 -8.41 -12.99 -22.00
N GLU A 191 -7.92 -11.80 -21.64
CA GLU A 191 -8.71 -10.56 -21.76
C GLU A 191 -8.98 -10.16 -23.22
N ILE A 192 -8.04 -10.38 -24.14
CA ILE A 192 -8.29 -10.16 -25.59
C ILE A 192 -9.40 -11.10 -26.08
N VAL A 193 -9.38 -12.38 -25.70
CA VAL A 193 -10.42 -13.35 -26.06
C VAL A 193 -11.76 -12.95 -25.45
N ASN A 194 -11.78 -12.53 -24.18
CA ASN A 194 -12.95 -12.05 -23.48
C ASN A 194 -13.55 -10.80 -24.17
N ASP A 195 -12.73 -9.83 -24.53
CA ASP A 195 -13.12 -8.63 -25.25
C ASP A 195 -13.75 -8.95 -26.62
N VAL A 196 -13.17 -9.90 -27.36
CA VAL A 196 -13.71 -10.37 -28.65
C VAL A 196 -15.01 -11.15 -28.46
N ALA A 197 -15.12 -11.97 -27.42
CA ALA A 197 -16.34 -12.69 -27.07
C ALA A 197 -17.48 -11.73 -26.70
N ILE A 198 -17.19 -10.70 -25.91
CA ILE A 198 -18.13 -9.61 -25.57
C ILE A 198 -18.52 -8.83 -26.83
N ALA A 199 -17.58 -8.53 -27.73
CA ALA A 199 -17.86 -7.85 -29.00
C ALA A 199 -18.81 -8.64 -29.90
N LYS A 200 -18.70 -9.98 -29.90
CA LYS A 200 -19.61 -10.88 -30.61
C LYS A 200 -20.98 -10.93 -29.94
N ARG A 201 -21.04 -10.95 -28.60
CA ARG A 201 -22.30 -10.97 -27.81
C ARG A 201 -23.08 -9.65 -27.90
N GLY A 202 -22.39 -8.51 -27.93
CA GLY A 202 -22.98 -7.18 -28.03
C GLY A 202 -23.62 -6.86 -29.39
N ARG A 203 -23.29 -7.61 -30.45
CA ARG A 203 -24.01 -7.53 -31.74
C ARG A 203 -25.35 -8.28 -31.74
N GLY A 204 -25.62 -9.12 -30.74
CA GLY A 204 -26.87 -9.88 -30.60
C GLY A 204 -27.86 -9.36 -29.57
N ILE A 205 -27.48 -8.41 -28.70
CA ILE A 205 -28.33 -7.97 -27.58
C ILE A 205 -28.10 -6.48 -27.31
N LEU A 206 -28.95 -5.64 -27.92
CA LEU A 206 -29.19 -4.27 -27.46
C LEU A 206 -30.26 -4.31 -26.36
N SER A 207 -29.89 -4.73 -25.15
CA SER A 207 -30.58 -4.44 -23.88
C SER A 207 -29.88 -5.20 -22.75
N HIS A 208 -29.73 -4.55 -21.60
CA HIS A 208 -28.96 -5.00 -20.43
C HIS A 208 -27.45 -4.84 -20.53
N THR A 209 -27.04 -3.58 -20.34
CA THR A 209 -25.82 -3.22 -19.61
C THR A 209 -25.67 -4.11 -18.37
N LYS A 210 -24.88 -5.18 -18.47
CA LYS A 210 -24.32 -5.88 -17.31
C LYS A 210 -23.26 -4.98 -16.72
N ARG A 211 -23.66 -4.15 -15.75
CA ARG A 211 -22.75 -3.61 -14.76
C ARG A 211 -22.26 -4.81 -13.95
N PHE A 212 -20.95 -5.05 -13.95
CA PHE A 212 -20.35 -6.12 -13.14
C PHE A 212 -20.80 -5.94 -11.68
N PRO A 213 -21.18 -7.02 -10.99
CA PRO A 213 -21.52 -6.93 -9.59
C PRO A 213 -20.28 -6.42 -8.85
N VAL A 214 -20.44 -5.32 -8.14
CA VAL A 214 -19.55 -4.97 -7.03
C VAL A 214 -19.50 -6.22 -6.17
N SER A 215 -18.35 -6.89 -6.12
CA SER A 215 -18.12 -7.99 -5.20
C SER A 215 -18.34 -7.41 -3.80
N SER A 216 -19.49 -7.72 -3.22
CA SER A 216 -19.74 -7.57 -1.80
C SER A 216 -18.92 -8.63 -1.09
N GLU A 217 -17.59 -8.43 -1.07
CA GLU A 217 -16.84 -8.92 0.06
C GLU A 217 -17.42 -8.21 1.28
N THR A 218 -18.04 -9.01 2.13
CA THR A 218 -18.57 -8.61 3.41
C THR A 218 -17.39 -8.03 4.19
N CYS A 219 -17.22 -6.71 4.14
CA CYS A 219 -16.39 -6.03 5.11
C CYS A 219 -17.07 -6.27 6.44
N CYS A 220 -16.53 -7.18 7.24
CA CYS A 220 -16.66 -7.11 8.68
C CYS A 220 -16.11 -5.74 9.09
N SER A 221 -16.99 -4.75 9.12
CA SER A 221 -16.74 -3.54 9.89
C SER A 221 -16.72 -3.97 11.35
N THR A 222 -15.55 -4.37 11.83
CA THR A 222 -15.20 -4.01 13.20
C THR A 222 -15.30 -2.49 13.23
N GLY A 223 -16.24 -1.97 14.02
CA GLY A 223 -16.21 -0.56 14.38
C GLY A 223 -14.81 -0.20 14.87
N GLY A 224 -14.50 1.10 14.90
CA GLY A 224 -13.39 1.58 15.71
C GLY A 224 -13.68 1.25 17.18
N ASP A 225 -13.46 -0.01 17.55
CA ASP A 225 -13.35 -0.42 18.93
C ASP A 225 -11.97 0.03 19.36
N ASP A 226 -11.96 1.03 20.24
CA ASP A 226 -10.82 1.43 21.02
C ASP A 226 -10.18 0.18 21.65
N SER A 227 -9.10 -0.28 21.03
CA SER A 227 -8.25 -1.33 21.57
C SER A 227 -7.02 -0.70 22.22
N PRO A 228 -6.60 -1.14 23.40
CA PRO A 228 -7.38 -1.44 24.59
C PRO A 228 -7.20 -0.32 25.64
N ASN A 229 -8.22 -0.12 26.47
CA ASN A 229 -7.99 0.44 27.79
C ASN A 229 -6.90 -0.39 28.48
N PHE A 230 -5.74 0.24 28.72
CA PHE A 230 -4.70 -0.28 29.59
C PHE A 230 -5.27 -0.33 31.00
N LYS A 231 -6.02 -1.39 31.30
CA LYS A 231 -6.12 -1.88 32.67
C LYS A 231 -4.70 -2.29 33.03
N THR A 232 -4.10 -1.53 33.94
CA THR A 232 -2.97 -1.95 34.76
C THR A 232 -3.40 -3.12 35.64
N ASP A 233 -3.77 -4.24 35.02
CA ASP A 233 -3.70 -5.51 35.72
C ASP A 233 -2.20 -5.80 35.80
N SER A 234 -1.64 -5.46 36.96
CA SER A 234 -0.31 -5.84 37.40
C SER A 234 -0.28 -7.36 37.56
N VAL A 235 -0.35 -8.07 36.43
CA VAL A 235 -0.02 -9.48 36.33
C VAL A 235 1.50 -9.53 36.44
N VAL A 236 1.97 -9.59 37.68
CA VAL A 236 3.30 -10.13 37.98
C VAL A 236 3.26 -11.57 37.49
N ASP A 237 3.77 -11.81 36.29
CA ASP A 237 3.86 -13.13 35.68
C ASP A 237 4.71 -14.04 36.60
N PRO A 238 4.14 -15.08 37.24
CA PRO A 238 4.74 -15.75 38.41
C PRO A 238 5.83 -16.78 38.07
N ARG A 239 6.47 -16.66 36.90
CA ARG A 239 7.40 -17.68 36.39
C ARG A 239 8.88 -17.32 36.60
N GLY A 240 9.17 -16.10 37.06
CA GLY A 240 10.52 -15.67 37.38
C GLY A 240 10.90 -16.01 38.83
N THR A 241 11.47 -17.20 39.04
CA THR A 241 12.04 -17.66 40.33
C THR A 241 11.01 -18.18 41.35
N VAL A 242 10.27 -19.22 40.98
CA VAL A 242 9.31 -19.95 41.83
C VAL A 242 9.87 -20.28 43.23
N CYS A 243 11.17 -20.60 43.35
CA CYS A 243 11.78 -20.94 44.65
C CYS A 243 11.84 -19.77 45.65
N THR A 244 12.17 -18.54 45.21
CA THR A 244 12.30 -17.40 46.13
C THR A 244 10.92 -16.86 46.52
N GLN A 245 9.97 -16.86 45.58
CA GLN A 245 8.60 -16.41 45.83
C GLN A 245 7.87 -17.36 46.81
N THR A 246 7.97 -18.67 46.62
CA THR A 246 7.32 -19.66 47.51
C THR A 246 7.95 -19.67 48.91
N TYR A 247 9.27 -19.53 49.05
CA TYR A 247 9.93 -19.54 50.36
C TYR A 247 9.63 -18.26 51.17
N VAL A 248 9.60 -17.09 50.52
CA VAL A 248 9.27 -15.81 51.18
C VAL A 248 7.82 -15.77 51.65
N GLN A 249 6.89 -16.28 50.83
CA GLN A 249 5.47 -16.38 51.18
C GLN A 249 5.17 -17.32 52.34
N VAL A 250 5.95 -18.39 52.51
CA VAL A 250 5.72 -19.40 53.56
C VAL A 250 6.41 -19.03 54.88
N VAL A 251 7.59 -18.41 54.84
CA VAL A 251 8.45 -18.24 56.03
C VAL A 251 8.41 -16.83 56.63
N PHE A 252 8.24 -15.79 55.81
CA PHE A 252 8.45 -14.39 56.24
C PHE A 252 7.21 -13.50 56.16
N LEU A 253 6.16 -13.96 55.50
CA LEU A 253 4.94 -13.20 55.26
C LEU A 253 3.80 -13.68 56.17
N GLU A 254 3.23 -12.76 56.94
CA GLU A 254 2.01 -13.01 57.71
C GLU A 254 0.81 -12.42 56.96
N ASN A 255 -0.18 -13.27 56.67
CA ASN A 255 -1.43 -12.84 56.04
C ASN A 255 -2.36 -12.31 57.13
N ASP A 256 -2.56 -10.99 57.18
CA ASP A 256 -3.61 -10.43 58.01
C ASP A 256 -4.99 -10.85 57.46
N THR A 257 -5.91 -11.20 58.35
CA THR A 257 -7.21 -11.88 58.09
C THR A 257 -8.19 -11.15 57.16
N GLY A 258 -7.79 -10.03 56.55
CA GLY A 258 -8.55 -9.27 55.56
C GLY A 258 -7.85 -8.99 54.22
N GLY A 259 -6.67 -9.58 53.96
CA GLY A 259 -6.01 -9.54 52.64
C GLY A 259 -5.59 -8.16 52.11
N LYS A 260 -5.69 -7.10 52.92
CA LYS A 260 -5.39 -5.72 52.50
C LYS A 260 -3.95 -5.29 52.75
N PHE A 261 -3.21 -5.94 53.65
CA PHE A 261 -1.82 -5.58 53.96
C PHE A 261 -0.98 -6.82 54.22
N LEU A 262 0.21 -6.84 53.61
CA LEU A 262 1.19 -7.91 53.72
C LEU A 262 2.29 -7.43 54.69
N SER A 263 2.42 -8.08 55.86
CA SER A 263 3.39 -7.69 56.89
C SER A 263 4.53 -8.71 57.01
N ILE A 264 5.75 -8.21 57.26
CA ILE A 264 6.95 -9.04 57.40
C ILE A 264 7.19 -9.30 58.88
N THR A 265 7.34 -10.58 59.27
CA THR A 265 7.47 -10.99 60.68
C THR A 265 8.90 -10.78 61.22
N ASN A 266 9.89 -11.52 60.69
CA ASN A 266 11.28 -11.47 61.16
C ASN A 266 12.16 -10.65 60.20
N ARG A 267 12.27 -9.35 60.48
CA ARG A 267 13.03 -8.41 59.65
C ARG A 267 14.51 -8.77 59.52
N ASN A 268 15.15 -9.27 60.58
CA ASN A 268 16.59 -9.60 60.54
C ASN A 268 16.86 -10.92 59.80
N GLY A 269 16.01 -11.94 60.00
CA GLY A 269 16.09 -13.20 59.25
C GLY A 269 15.81 -13.00 57.76
N PHE A 270 14.84 -12.14 57.44
CA PHE A 270 14.54 -11.74 56.08
C PHE A 270 15.72 -11.00 55.43
N ASN A 271 16.37 -10.08 56.16
CA ASN A 271 17.57 -9.39 55.66
C ASN A 271 18.74 -10.36 55.38
N CYS A 272 19.02 -11.32 56.27
CA CYS A 272 20.03 -12.36 56.01
C CYS A 272 19.67 -13.24 54.79
N PHE A 273 18.40 -13.62 54.67
CA PHE A 273 17.89 -14.39 53.53
C PHE A 273 18.00 -13.62 52.22
N LEU A 274 17.70 -12.31 52.21
CA LEU A 274 17.87 -11.44 51.04
C LEU A 274 19.34 -11.39 50.61
N VAL A 275 20.28 -11.24 51.54
CA VAL A 275 21.72 -11.22 51.21
C VAL A 275 22.17 -12.54 50.57
N LEU A 276 21.70 -13.69 51.08
CA LEU A 276 21.97 -15.00 50.46
C LEU A 276 21.30 -15.13 49.09
N CYS A 277 20.06 -14.66 48.95
CA CYS A 277 19.34 -14.68 47.68
C CYS A 277 19.97 -13.79 46.62
N LEU A 278 20.59 -12.67 46.99
CA LEU A 278 21.28 -11.80 46.04
C LEU A 278 22.39 -12.53 45.28
N LEU A 279 23.10 -13.44 45.95
CA LEU A 279 24.15 -14.26 45.30
C LEU A 279 23.56 -15.19 44.25
N VAL A 280 22.43 -15.84 44.55
CA VAL A 280 21.75 -16.76 43.61
C VAL A 280 21.00 -16.01 42.50
N GLN A 281 20.43 -14.84 42.79
CA GLN A 281 19.70 -14.01 41.84
C GLN A 281 20.60 -13.38 40.79
N TRP A 282 21.87 -13.12 41.11
CA TRP A 282 22.85 -12.63 40.13
C TRP A 282 23.01 -13.62 38.97
N ASP A 283 23.24 -14.90 39.27
CA ASP A 283 23.44 -15.93 38.24
C ASP A 283 22.17 -16.17 37.42
N CYS A 284 21.00 -16.29 38.08
CA CYS A 284 19.71 -16.42 37.41
C CYS A 284 19.38 -15.19 36.54
N GLY A 285 19.72 -13.99 37.02
CA GLY A 285 19.54 -12.73 36.31
C GLY A 285 20.41 -12.65 35.07
N PHE A 286 21.66 -13.13 35.15
CA PHE A 286 22.57 -13.18 34.01
C PHE A 286 22.06 -14.13 32.91
N VAL A 287 21.63 -15.34 33.30
CA VAL A 287 21.02 -16.30 32.36
C VAL A 287 19.76 -15.74 31.71
N ALA A 288 18.87 -15.13 32.51
CA ALA A 288 17.66 -14.48 31.99
C ALA A 288 17.98 -13.29 31.06
N ALA A 289 19.02 -12.51 31.34
CA ALA A 289 19.48 -11.42 30.49
C ALA A 289 19.96 -11.94 29.12
N ILE A 290 20.72 -13.03 29.09
CA ILE A 290 21.12 -13.69 27.84
C ILE A 290 19.90 -14.15 27.06
N PHE A 291 18.97 -14.87 27.70
CA PHE A 291 17.74 -15.32 27.04
C PHE A 291 16.90 -14.14 26.53
N ARG A 292 16.82 -13.03 27.27
CA ARG A 292 16.12 -11.81 26.84
C ARG A 292 16.73 -11.21 25.59
N VAL A 293 18.06 -11.17 25.49
CA VAL A 293 18.76 -10.71 24.28
C VAL A 293 18.52 -11.67 23.11
N LEU A 294 18.62 -12.98 23.33
CA LEU A 294 18.40 -13.98 22.29
C LEU A 294 16.96 -13.95 21.75
N LEU A 295 15.97 -13.90 22.64
CA LEU A 295 14.56 -13.81 22.25
C LEU A 295 14.27 -12.46 21.58
N GLY A 296 14.85 -11.37 22.08
CA GLY A 296 14.74 -10.05 21.45
C GLY A 296 15.30 -10.02 20.03
N LEU A 297 16.44 -10.66 19.79
CA LEU A 297 17.04 -10.77 18.46
C LEU A 297 16.23 -11.71 17.55
N LEU A 298 15.74 -12.83 18.07
CA LEU A 298 14.90 -13.76 17.31
C LEU A 298 13.57 -13.12 16.89
N PHE A 299 12.81 -12.55 17.84
CA PHE A 299 11.52 -11.91 17.51
C PHE A 299 11.71 -10.61 16.75
N GLY A 300 12.75 -9.83 17.07
CA GLY A 300 13.07 -8.60 16.33
C GLY A 300 13.38 -8.87 14.86
N THR A 301 14.10 -9.94 14.54
CA THR A 301 14.38 -10.32 13.14
C THR A 301 13.16 -10.91 12.43
N LEU A 302 12.39 -11.77 13.10
CA LEU A 302 11.16 -12.34 12.51
C LEU A 302 10.08 -11.29 12.23
N LEU A 303 9.93 -10.30 13.11
CA LEU A 303 8.95 -9.23 12.98
C LEU A 303 9.43 -8.06 12.10
N LEU A 304 10.72 -8.01 11.74
CA LEU A 304 11.31 -6.90 10.97
C LEU A 304 10.57 -6.63 9.66
N PHE A 305 10.12 -7.69 8.97
CA PHE A 305 9.43 -7.57 7.69
C PHE A 305 7.93 -7.23 7.82
N ARG A 306 7.40 -7.22 9.05
CA ARG A 306 5.98 -6.98 9.33
C ARG A 306 5.79 -5.50 9.69
N LEU A 307 5.10 -4.75 8.84
CA LEU A 307 4.91 -3.28 9.01
C LEU A 307 3.69 -2.91 9.86
N ASP A 308 2.80 -3.86 10.14
CA ASP A 308 1.55 -3.64 10.87
C ASP A 308 1.76 -3.55 12.41
N GLN A 309 2.87 -4.08 12.92
CA GLN A 309 3.24 -4.01 14.33
C GLN A 309 4.49 -3.12 14.50
N ASN A 310 4.54 -2.37 15.60
CA ASN A 310 5.77 -1.69 15.98
C ASN A 310 6.71 -2.67 16.70
N ILE A 311 8.00 -2.50 16.46
CA ILE A 311 9.05 -3.28 17.15
C ILE A 311 9.55 -2.52 18.39
N MET A 312 9.28 -1.21 18.44
CA MET A 312 9.75 -0.31 19.48
C MET A 312 8.91 -0.37 20.77
N MET A 313 9.54 0.00 21.89
CA MET A 313 8.87 0.16 23.19
C MET A 313 7.73 1.20 23.09
N ASP A 314 6.74 1.12 23.99
CA ASP A 314 5.52 1.92 23.88
C ASP A 314 5.73 3.45 23.79
N HIS A 315 6.76 3.98 24.46
CA HIS A 315 7.11 5.41 24.40
C HIS A 315 7.87 5.82 23.14
N PHE A 316 8.44 4.85 22.41
CA PHE A 316 9.22 5.05 21.19
C PHE A 316 8.50 4.55 19.93
N LYS A 317 7.19 4.31 19.99
CA LYS A 317 6.38 3.91 18.82
C LYS A 317 6.55 4.85 17.63
N PHE A 318 6.71 6.15 17.89
CA PHE A 318 6.88 7.17 16.86
C PHE A 318 8.23 7.12 16.13
N ALA A 319 9.24 6.46 16.72
CA ALA A 319 10.55 6.29 16.08
C ALA A 319 10.54 5.19 15.01
N ASP A 320 9.55 4.30 15.01
CA ASP A 320 9.38 3.27 14.00
C ASP A 320 8.78 3.88 12.71
N LEU A 321 9.67 4.19 11.76
CA LEU A 321 9.28 4.78 10.48
C LEU A 321 8.43 3.81 9.64
N GLY A 322 8.70 2.49 9.72
CA GLY A 322 7.97 1.49 8.95
C GLY A 322 6.50 1.43 9.35
N HIS A 323 6.26 1.33 10.65
CA HIS A 323 4.91 1.35 11.20
C HIS A 323 4.19 2.69 10.95
N LYS A 324 4.90 3.82 11.06
CA LYS A 324 4.33 5.15 10.78
C LYS A 324 3.89 5.29 9.32
N THR A 325 4.71 4.82 8.37
CA THR A 325 4.35 4.84 6.95
C THR A 325 3.16 3.93 6.65
N TYR A 326 3.08 2.77 7.30
CA TYR A 326 1.92 1.88 7.20
C TYR A 326 0.63 2.54 7.70
N LEU A 327 0.65 3.18 8.88
CA LEU A 327 -0.52 3.92 9.40
C LEU A 327 -0.94 5.06 8.47
N GLY A 328 0.02 5.80 7.92
CA GLY A 328 -0.24 6.85 6.93
C GLY A 328 -0.92 6.32 5.66
N PHE A 329 -0.45 5.19 5.15
CA PHE A 329 -1.08 4.51 4.02
C PHE A 329 -2.50 4.04 4.34
N LEU A 330 -2.72 3.44 5.52
CA LEU A 330 -4.04 2.97 5.94
C LEU A 330 -5.04 4.12 6.09
N TYR A 331 -4.60 5.25 6.65
CA TYR A 331 -5.43 6.45 6.76
C TYR A 331 -5.80 7.03 5.39
N LEU A 332 -4.84 7.05 4.45
CA LEU A 332 -5.08 7.46 3.07
C LEU A 332 -6.13 6.55 2.40
N GLU A 333 -5.97 5.23 2.49
CA GLU A 333 -6.92 4.27 1.91
C GLU A 333 -8.32 4.41 2.52
N HIS A 334 -8.43 4.59 3.84
CA HIS A 334 -9.70 4.82 4.52
C HIS A 334 -10.39 6.10 4.03
N THR A 335 -9.64 7.19 3.88
CA THR A 335 -10.18 8.50 3.50
C THR A 335 -10.69 8.50 2.07
N TYR A 336 -9.93 7.91 1.13
CA TYR A 336 -10.29 7.91 -0.29
C TYR A 336 -11.26 6.78 -0.67
N ASN A 337 -11.23 5.64 0.03
CA ASN A 337 -12.04 4.46 -0.29
C ASN A 337 -13.01 4.06 0.82
N ASN A 338 -13.62 5.04 1.50
CA ASN A 338 -14.64 4.74 2.48
C ASN A 338 -15.83 4.01 1.80
N PRO A 339 -16.12 2.73 2.16
CA PRO A 339 -17.15 1.94 1.51
C PRO A 339 -18.55 2.54 1.69
N VAL A 340 -18.80 3.23 2.82
CA VAL A 340 -20.07 3.90 3.10
C VAL A 340 -20.24 5.12 2.18
N ALA A 341 -19.20 5.94 2.04
CA ALA A 341 -19.22 7.09 1.15
C ALA A 341 -19.39 6.65 -0.31
N ASN A 342 -18.66 5.63 -0.75
CA ASN A 342 -18.77 5.10 -2.10
C ASN A 342 -20.15 4.48 -2.38
N ALA A 343 -20.73 3.74 -1.43
CA ALA A 343 -22.09 3.23 -1.55
C ALA A 343 -23.13 4.37 -1.58
N PHE A 344 -22.96 5.41 -0.75
CA PHE A 344 -23.83 6.57 -0.72
C PHE A 344 -23.82 7.33 -2.06
N VAL A 345 -22.64 7.59 -2.63
CA VAL A 345 -22.51 8.21 -3.96
C VAL A 345 -23.12 7.30 -5.03
N ALA A 346 -22.88 6.00 -4.99
CA ALA A 346 -23.47 5.06 -5.94
C ALA A 346 -25.01 5.08 -5.91
N LEU A 347 -25.63 5.18 -4.73
CA LEU A 347 -27.08 5.32 -4.58
C LEU A 347 -27.60 6.65 -5.14
N LEU A 348 -26.85 7.74 -4.96
CA LEU A 348 -27.22 9.05 -5.53
C LEU A 348 -27.13 9.05 -7.05
N THR A 349 -26.09 8.45 -7.63
CA THR A 349 -25.91 8.37 -9.08
C THR A 349 -26.94 7.44 -9.75
N ASP A 350 -27.20 6.27 -9.17
CA ASP A 350 -28.21 5.33 -9.71
C ASP A 350 -29.64 5.87 -9.60
N GLY A 351 -29.91 6.68 -8.57
CA GLY A 351 -31.16 7.42 -8.41
C GLY A 351 -31.40 8.47 -9.51
N GLY A 352 -30.34 9.13 -10.00
CA GLY A 352 -30.42 10.13 -11.07
C GLY A 352 -30.72 9.53 -12.45
N ASP A 353 -30.01 8.46 -12.83
CA ASP A 353 -30.19 7.78 -14.12
C ASP A 353 -31.59 7.14 -14.28
N GLN A 354 -32.20 6.71 -13.16
CA GLN A 354 -33.58 6.24 -13.16
C GLN A 354 -34.59 7.39 -13.18
N GLU A 355 -34.33 8.51 -12.50
CA GLU A 355 -35.23 9.67 -12.53
C GLU A 355 -35.37 10.25 -13.94
N ASP A 356 -34.31 10.29 -14.75
CA ASP A 356 -34.38 10.78 -16.14
C ASP A 356 -35.19 9.86 -17.07
N LYS A 357 -35.13 8.54 -16.89
CA LYS A 357 -35.92 7.56 -17.68
C LYS A 357 -37.41 7.50 -17.30
N TYR A 358 -37.76 7.84 -16.05
CA TYR A 358 -39.13 7.73 -15.53
C TYR A 358 -39.82 9.08 -15.30
N SER A 359 -39.16 10.21 -15.57
CA SER A 359 -39.71 11.57 -15.37
C SER A 359 -40.95 11.90 -16.19
N LEU A 360 -41.32 11.10 -17.20
CA LEU A 360 -42.58 11.30 -17.94
C LEU A 360 -43.85 10.83 -17.19
N LYS A 361 -43.78 10.20 -16.01
CA LYS A 361 -44.98 9.55 -15.39
C LYS A 361 -45.19 9.69 -13.88
N ARG A 362 -44.46 10.54 -13.13
CA ARG A 362 -44.62 10.60 -11.66
C ARG A 362 -45.37 11.86 -11.15
N PRO A 363 -46.30 11.73 -10.19
CA PRO A 363 -47.00 12.86 -9.57
C PRO A 363 -46.06 13.71 -8.69
N PRO A 364 -46.41 14.98 -8.40
CA PRO A 364 -45.48 15.99 -7.87
C PRO A 364 -44.97 15.67 -6.46
N GLY A 365 -43.74 16.13 -6.16
CA GLY A 365 -42.90 15.75 -5.01
C GLY A 365 -43.41 16.09 -3.58
N ARG A 366 -44.67 16.46 -3.38
CA ARG A 366 -45.25 16.77 -2.05
C ARG A 366 -45.32 15.54 -1.15
N ASN A 367 -45.69 14.37 -1.69
CA ASN A 367 -45.75 13.12 -0.92
C ASN A 367 -44.37 12.59 -0.52
N ARG A 368 -43.33 12.83 -1.33
CA ARG A 368 -41.95 12.42 -1.02
C ARG A 368 -41.38 13.23 0.15
N ARG A 369 -41.64 14.54 0.19
CA ARG A 369 -41.20 15.41 1.31
C ARG A 369 -41.83 15.00 2.64
N ILE A 370 -43.13 14.70 2.64
CA ILE A 370 -43.84 14.25 3.84
C ILE A 370 -43.28 12.91 4.31
N ARG A 371 -43.11 11.93 3.40
CA ARG A 371 -42.50 10.64 3.72
C ARG A 371 -41.09 10.77 4.29
N ASN A 372 -40.26 11.62 3.72
CA ASN A 372 -38.90 11.85 4.22
C ASN A 372 -38.91 12.49 5.62
N ARG A 373 -39.84 13.40 5.91
CA ARG A 373 -40.02 13.98 7.25
C ARG A 373 -40.43 12.92 8.28
N TRP A 374 -41.34 12.02 7.93
CA TRP A 374 -41.73 10.90 8.79
C TRP A 374 -40.58 9.91 9.01
N LEU A 375 -39.80 9.60 7.96
CA LEU A 375 -38.62 8.74 8.07
C LEU A 375 -37.58 9.34 9.04
N VAL A 376 -37.35 10.65 8.93
CA VAL A 376 -36.47 11.38 9.86
C VAL A 376 -36.98 11.30 11.30
N ALA A 377 -38.27 11.57 11.53
CA ALA A 377 -38.86 11.48 12.86
C ALA A 377 -38.71 10.07 13.46
N TYR A 378 -38.98 9.04 12.65
CA TYR A 378 -38.81 7.63 13.02
C TYR A 378 -37.35 7.32 13.40
N THR A 379 -36.37 7.78 12.62
CA THR A 379 -34.95 7.56 12.92
C THR A 379 -34.50 8.26 14.21
N LEU A 380 -35.00 9.46 14.49
CA LEU A 380 -34.66 10.22 15.69
C LEU A 380 -35.30 9.65 16.95
N MET A 381 -36.54 9.16 16.86
CA MET A 381 -37.20 8.48 17.98
C MET A 381 -36.45 7.21 18.41
N ASN A 382 -35.92 6.46 17.44
CA ASN A 382 -35.16 5.23 17.72
C ASN A 382 -33.69 5.48 18.11
N ASN A 383 -33.18 6.71 17.94
CA ASN A 383 -31.79 7.07 18.21
C ASN A 383 -31.71 8.42 18.94
N PRO A 384 -32.04 8.47 20.26
CA PRO A 384 -32.17 9.72 20.99
C PRO A 384 -30.87 10.52 21.10
N GLY A 385 -29.70 9.85 21.08
CA GLY A 385 -28.39 10.51 21.09
C GLY A 385 -28.10 11.38 19.86
N LEU A 386 -28.82 11.17 18.74
CA LEU A 386 -28.67 11.97 17.52
C LEU A 386 -29.45 13.30 17.56
N ILE A 387 -30.39 13.44 18.50
CA ILE A 387 -31.21 14.65 18.64
C ILE A 387 -30.36 15.90 18.94
N PRO A 388 -29.48 15.91 19.97
CA PRO A 388 -28.65 17.08 20.26
C PRO A 388 -27.64 17.37 19.15
N LEU A 389 -27.05 16.33 18.54
CA LEU A 389 -26.10 16.47 17.43
C LEU A 389 -26.74 17.09 16.19
N ARG A 390 -27.99 16.72 15.89
CA ARG A 390 -28.73 17.31 14.78
C ARG A 390 -29.09 18.77 15.07
N ALA A 391 -29.48 19.08 16.30
CA ALA A 391 -29.81 20.45 16.70
C ALA A 391 -28.59 21.37 16.52
N SER A 392 -27.42 20.97 17.02
CA SER A 392 -26.19 21.74 16.87
C SER A 392 -25.72 21.88 15.42
N GLN A 393 -25.87 20.84 14.60
CA GLN A 393 -25.56 20.90 13.16
C GLN A 393 -26.49 21.86 12.39
N MET A 394 -27.79 21.90 12.73
CA MET A 394 -28.73 22.84 12.12
C MET A 394 -28.45 24.29 12.55
N GLU A 395 -28.00 24.51 13.78
CA GLU A 395 -27.53 25.82 14.26
C GLU A 395 -26.27 26.26 13.48
N ALA A 396 -25.26 25.40 13.37
CA ALA A 396 -24.05 25.68 12.61
C ALA A 396 -24.32 25.99 11.12
N GLN A 397 -25.25 25.28 10.47
CA GLN A 397 -25.67 25.59 9.09
C GLN A 397 -26.37 26.94 8.98
N ARG A 398 -27.14 27.34 9.99
CA ARG A 398 -27.81 28.65 10.02
C ARG A 398 -26.81 29.79 10.17
N ASP A 399 -25.76 29.58 10.96
CA ASP A 399 -24.72 30.58 11.21
C ASP A 399 -23.74 30.70 10.02
N GLY A 400 -23.38 29.59 9.36
CA GLY A 400 -22.52 29.58 8.16
C GLY A 400 -23.14 30.26 6.93
N VAL A 401 -24.46 30.13 6.74
CA VAL A 401 -25.20 30.84 5.67
C VAL A 401 -25.25 32.36 5.92
N GLY A 402 -25.03 32.80 7.17
CA GLY A 402 -24.95 34.22 7.52
C GLY A 402 -23.64 34.91 7.14
N GLN A 403 -22.56 34.17 6.85
CA GLN A 403 -21.24 34.74 6.52
C GLN A 403 -20.95 34.84 5.01
N GLU A 404 -21.63 34.08 4.15
CA GLU A 404 -21.47 34.21 2.68
C GLU A 404 -22.15 35.46 2.09
N ALA A 405 -22.95 36.20 2.87
CA ALA A 405 -23.65 37.40 2.43
C ALA A 405 -22.84 38.71 2.56
N GLU A 406 -21.59 38.69 3.03
CA GLU A 406 -20.74 39.89 3.09
C GLU A 406 -19.31 39.64 2.56
N PRO A 407 -19.12 39.41 1.24
CA PRO A 407 -17.83 39.06 0.68
C PRO A 407 -17.14 40.28 0.04
N GLU A 408 -16.70 41.30 0.81
CA GLU A 408 -15.78 42.30 0.20
C GLU A 408 -14.90 43.14 1.15
N LYS A 409 -14.60 42.72 2.39
CA LYS A 409 -13.65 43.53 3.22
C LYS A 409 -12.63 42.77 4.07
N ARG A 410 -12.55 41.43 4.00
CA ARG A 410 -11.67 40.66 4.91
C ARG A 410 -10.64 39.74 4.26
N ALA A 411 -10.45 39.82 2.94
CA ALA A 411 -9.38 39.12 2.25
C ALA A 411 -8.14 40.03 2.15
N LEU A 412 -7.38 40.20 3.23
CA LEU A 412 -5.97 40.62 3.09
C LEU A 412 -5.02 40.31 4.26
N ASN A 413 -5.44 39.78 5.42
CA ASN A 413 -4.55 39.77 6.59
C ASN A 413 -4.22 38.46 7.30
N ASP A 414 -4.79 37.29 6.96
CA ASP A 414 -4.45 36.05 7.70
C ASP A 414 -3.95 34.94 6.77
N TYR A 415 -2.65 34.97 6.48
CA TYR A 415 -1.87 33.77 6.15
C TYR A 415 -0.93 33.51 7.33
N GLU A 416 -1.38 32.71 8.30
CA GLU A 416 -0.48 32.03 9.23
C GLU A 416 -0.49 30.52 8.93
N PRO A 417 0.68 29.85 8.94
CA PRO A 417 0.79 28.44 8.65
C PRO A 417 0.24 27.59 9.80
N ILE A 418 -0.52 26.56 9.44
CA ILE A 418 -1.03 25.54 10.35
C ILE A 418 0.16 24.81 10.99
N VAL A 419 0.44 25.13 12.25
CA VAL A 419 1.36 24.40 13.12
C VAL A 419 0.67 23.09 13.54
N LEU A 420 1.24 21.96 13.12
CA LEU A 420 0.92 20.64 13.67
C LEU A 420 1.37 20.59 15.13
N VAL A 421 0.42 20.57 16.05
CA VAL A 421 0.67 20.39 17.48
C VAL A 421 0.76 18.89 17.79
N HIS A 422 1.98 18.50 18.15
CA HIS A 422 2.47 17.38 18.98
C HIS A 422 1.72 16.05 19.06
#